data_AF-A0A958PG52-F1
#
_entry.id   AF-A0A958PG52-F1
#
_cell.length_a   1.000
_cell.length_b   1.000
_cell.length_c   1.000
_cell.angle_alpha   90.00
_cell.angle_beta   90.00
_cell.angle_gamma   90.00
#
_symmetry.space_group_name_H-M   'P 1'
#
loop_
_entity.id
_entity.type
_entity.pdbx_description
1 polymer ?
#
loop_
_entity_poly.entity_id
_entity_poly.type
_entity_poly.pdbx_seq_one_letter_code
_entity_poly.pdbx_strand_id
1 'polypeptide(L)' 'QKIKAGQIVKTASEIMSGKGGGRPDFAQGSAPDRSKIQEAFKAIEEWVTSL' A
#
# COMPACT_ATOMS: atom_id res chain seq x y z
N GLN A 1 10.48 -11.39 8.21
CA GLN A 1 9.43 -12.11 7.43
C GLN A 1 9.46 -11.65 5.97
N LYS A 2 8.87 -12.39 5.01
CA LYS A 2 8.73 -11.90 3.63
C LYS A 2 7.53 -10.95 3.54
N ILE A 3 7.79 -9.70 3.18
CA ILE A 3 6.74 -8.69 2.94
C ILE A 3 5.96 -9.08 1.69
N LYS A 4 4.63 -9.08 1.76
CA LYS A 4 3.75 -9.40 0.62
C LYS A 4 3.43 -8.13 -0.16
N ALA A 5 3.68 -8.11 -1.47
CA ALA A 5 3.36 -6.98 -2.34
C ALA A 5 1.88 -6.55 -2.23
N GLY A 6 0.97 -7.52 -2.12
CA GLY A 6 -0.46 -7.27 -1.93
C GLY A 6 -0.80 -6.48 -0.67
N GLN A 7 -0.04 -6.63 0.42
CA GLN A 7 -0.28 -5.84 1.65
C GLN A 7 0.17 -4.38 1.46
N ILE A 8 1.34 -4.15 0.86
CA ILE A 8 1.82 -2.79 0.55
C ILE A 8 0.78 -2.03 -0.29
N VAL A 9 0.36 -2.64 -1.40
CA VAL A 9 -0.54 -2.00 -2.36
C VAL A 9 -1.94 -1.80 -1.77
N LYS A 10 -2.43 -2.74 -0.96
CA LYS A 10 -3.72 -2.59 -0.27
C LYS A 10 -3.69 -1.38 0.68
N THR A 11 -2.67 -1.27 1.53
CA THR A 11 -2.52 -0.15 2.48
C THR A 11 -2.51 1.20 1.74
N ALA A 12 -1.66 1.35 0.72
CA ALA A 12 -1.63 2.59 -0.07
C ALA A 12 -2.97 2.91 -0.72
N SER A 13 -3.60 1.91 -1.35
CA SER A 13 -4.85 2.12 -2.06
C SER A 13 -5.97 2.56 -1.12
N GLU A 14 -6.11 1.94 0.05
CA GLU A 14 -7.16 2.28 1.03
C GLU A 14 -7.01 3.72 1.56
N ILE A 15 -5.79 4.15 1.89
CA ILE A 15 -5.50 5.54 2.30
C ILE A 15 -5.91 6.51 1.19
N MET A 16 -5.59 6.18 -0.06
CA MET A 16 -5.91 6.97 -1.24
C MET A 16 -7.34 6.72 -1.77
N SER A 17 -8.25 6.22 -0.92
CA SER A 17 -9.68 6.01 -1.19
C SER A 17 -9.99 5.04 -2.34
N GLY A 18 -9.09 4.09 -2.59
CA GLY A 18 -9.18 3.05 -3.61
C GLY A 18 -9.11 1.64 -3.03
N LYS A 19 -8.84 0.67 -3.90
CA LYS A 19 -8.68 -0.75 -3.55
C LYS A 19 -7.52 -1.35 -4.33
N GLY A 20 -6.80 -2.29 -3.73
CA GLY A 20 -5.68 -2.95 -4.37
C GLY A 20 -5.40 -4.34 -3.80
N GLY A 21 -4.68 -5.14 -4.58
CA GLY A 21 -4.35 -6.52 -4.22
C GLY A 21 -3.48 -7.19 -5.28
N GLY A 22 -3.13 -8.45 -5.05
CA GLY A 22 -2.34 -9.23 -5.99
C GLY A 22 -1.67 -10.44 -5.37
N ARG A 23 -0.64 -10.92 -6.07
CA ARG A 23 0.24 -12.02 -5.69
C ARG A 23 1.23 -11.57 -4.59
N PRO A 24 1.90 -12.50 -3.90
CA PRO A 24 2.88 -12.17 -2.87
C PRO A 24 4.07 -11.33 -3.37
N ASP A 25 4.39 -11.43 -4.66
CA ASP A 25 5.53 -10.81 -5.34
C ASP A 25 5.11 -9.68 -6.31
N PHE A 26 3.83 -9.57 -6.64
CA PHE A 26 3.31 -8.53 -7.54
C PHE A 26 1.89 -8.12 -7.15
N ALA A 27 1.61 -6.83 -7.09
CA ALA A 27 0.28 -6.32 -6.79
C ALA A 27 -0.02 -5.00 -7.50
N GLN A 28 -1.30 -4.70 -7.67
CA GLN A 28 -1.79 -3.47 -8.30
C GLN A 28 -3.07 -2.99 -7.60
N GLY A 29 -3.33 -1.68 -7.66
CA GLY A 29 -4.51 -1.07 -7.07
C GLY A 29 -4.91 0.24 -7.74
N SER A 30 -6.03 0.79 -7.29
CA SER A 30 -6.54 2.10 -7.68
C SER A 30 -6.29 3.13 -6.59
N ALA A 31 -6.15 4.40 -6.99
CA ALA A 31 -5.98 5.52 -6.08
C ALA A 31 -6.77 6.74 -6.58
N PRO A 32 -8.09 6.81 -6.27
CA PRO A 32 -8.95 7.94 -6.62
C PRO A 32 -8.48 9.26 -6.00
N ASP A 33 -8.03 9.24 -4.75
CA ASP A 33 -7.54 10.42 -4.04
C ASP A 33 -6.00 10.46 -4.05
N ARG A 34 -5.43 11.03 -5.11
CA ARG A 34 -3.97 11.15 -5.28
C ARG A 34 -3.32 12.18 -4.35
N SER A 35 -4.12 13.03 -3.70
CA SER A 35 -3.58 14.04 -2.77
C SER A 35 -2.93 13.41 -1.54
N LYS A 36 -3.33 12.19 -1.17
CA LYS A 36 -2.85 11.44 0.00
C LYS A 36 -1.62 10.56 -0.27
N ILE A 37 -0.93 10.75 -1.39
CA ILE A 37 0.21 9.88 -1.75
C ILE A 37 1.33 9.92 -0.71
N GLN A 38 1.58 11.08 -0.08
CA GLN A 38 2.59 11.22 0.97
C GLN A 38 2.21 10.49 2.26
N GLU A 39 0.93 10.54 2.63
CA GLU A 39 0.39 9.79 3.78
C GLU A 39 0.52 8.29 3.56
N ALA A 40 0.20 7.82 2.35
CA ALA A 40 0.33 6.42 1.96
C ALA A 40 1.79 5.92 2.06
N PHE A 41 2.76 6.70 1.56
CA PHE A 41 4.18 6.36 1.68
C PHE A 41 4.63 6.27 3.13
N LYS A 42 4.28 7.27 3.95
CA LYS A 42 4.64 7.30 5.37
C LYS A 42 4.09 6.07 6.11
N ALA A 43 2.82 5.74 5.91
CA ALA A 43 2.19 4.58 6.56
C ALA A 43 2.86 3.25 6.16
N ILE A 44 3.26 3.11 4.88
CA ILE A 44 3.99 1.93 4.41
C ILE A 44 5.39 1.87 5.04
N GLU A 45 6.12 2.98 5.08
CA GLU A 45 7.47 3.04 5.65
C GLU A 45 7.47 2.70 7.14
N GLU A 46 6.54 3.27 7.91
CA GLU A 46 6.34 2.98 9.33
C GLU A 46 6.03 1.49 9.55
N TRP A 47 5.14 0.92 8.74
CA TRP A 47 4.80 -0.49 8.83
C TRP A 47 5.99 -1.38 8.51
N VAL A 48 6.67 -1.17 7.38
CA VAL A 48 7.79 -2.00 6.93
C VAL A 48 8.96 -1.97 7.92
N THR A 49 9.23 -0.82 8.52
CA THR A 49 10.31 -0.65 9.51
C THR A 49 9.97 -1.28 10.86
N SER A 50 8.69 -1.52 11.15
CA SER A 50 8.23 -2.16 12.39
C SER A 50 8.27 -3.71 12.38
N LEU A 51 8.61 -4.32 11.23
CA LEU A 51 8.64 -5.79 11.02
C LEU A 51 10.00 -6.42 11.28
#